data_AF-A0A317DQP3-F1
#
_entry.id   AF-A0A317DQP3-F1
#
_cell.length_a   1.000
_cell.length_b   1.000
_cell.length_c   1.000
_cell.angle_alpha   90.00
_cell.angle_beta   90.00
_cell.angle_gamma   90.00
#
_symmetry.space_group_name_H-M   'P 1'
#
loop_
_entity.id
_entity.type
_entity.pdbx_description
1 polymer ?
#
loop_
_entity_poly.entity_id
_entity_poly.type
_entity_poly.pdbx_seq_one_letter_code
_entity_poly.pdbx_strand_id
1 'polypeptide(L)'
;MISGMTAESRTRARVANRAHLLTTLPRDSTQVVIVTDDDRSPSHATLETLVRTGDRWEPVSELPARIGRDGFSDRHVEGVPTTPTGVFAFGPTMYGISPDPGVRYPYHRVAPDDWWNAAPESPAYNTFQHTDRNPSGESEALWREAPAYTHFAVITYMRFPR
;
A
#
# COMPACT_ATOMS: atom_id res chain seq x y z
N MET A 1 -9.92 48.62 -25.65
CA MET A 1 -10.61 47.52 -26.34
C MET A 1 -9.58 46.44 -26.68
N ILE A 2 -9.79 45.25 -26.12
CA ILE A 2 -9.53 43.90 -26.66
C ILE A 2 -8.22 43.70 -27.44
N SER A 3 -7.29 42.88 -26.92
CA SER A 3 -7.25 41.45 -27.26
C SER A 3 -5.94 40.79 -26.85
N GLY A 4 -6.03 39.55 -26.37
CA GLY A 4 -4.96 38.58 -26.50
C GLY A 4 -4.05 38.45 -25.29
N MET A 5 -4.59 37.92 -24.19
CA MET A 5 -3.78 37.26 -23.17
C MET A 5 -2.99 36.14 -23.86
N THR A 6 -1.69 36.38 -23.99
CA THR A 6 -0.69 35.57 -24.69
C THR A 6 -0.49 34.21 -24.03
N ALA A 7 0.25 33.33 -24.71
CA ALA A 7 0.42 31.89 -24.49
C ALA A 7 0.81 31.39 -23.08
N GLU A 8 0.90 32.24 -22.05
CA GLU A 8 1.18 31.87 -20.66
C GLU A 8 0.13 30.94 -20.04
N SER A 9 -1.12 30.98 -20.51
CA SER A 9 -2.15 30.03 -20.05
C SER A 9 -2.05 28.63 -20.69
N ARG A 10 -1.23 28.44 -21.73
CA ARG A 10 -0.95 27.10 -22.32
C ARG A 10 0.28 26.42 -21.74
N THR A 11 0.98 27.10 -20.83
CA THR A 11 2.22 26.62 -20.19
C THR A 11 2.03 26.55 -18.67
N ARG A 12 0.88 26.10 -18.20
CA ARG A 12 0.92 25.22 -17.02
C ARG A 12 1.60 23.96 -17.51
N ALA A 13 2.90 23.88 -17.28
CA ALA A 13 3.69 22.68 -17.48
C ALA A 13 2.85 21.46 -17.10
N ARG A 14 2.98 20.37 -17.87
CA ARG A 14 2.79 19.01 -17.35
C ARG A 14 3.34 19.02 -15.92
N VAL A 15 2.49 19.10 -14.90
CA VAL A 15 2.97 18.93 -13.54
C VAL A 15 3.23 17.44 -13.47
N ALA A 16 4.49 17.05 -13.69
CA ALA A 16 4.96 15.71 -13.44
C ALA A 16 4.73 15.47 -11.93
N ASN A 17 3.68 14.74 -11.60
CA ASN A 17 3.51 14.22 -10.25
C ASN A 17 4.55 13.14 -9.97
N ARG A 18 4.64 12.70 -8.71
CA ARG A 18 5.63 11.69 -8.29
C ARG A 18 5.57 10.42 -9.16
N ALA A 19 4.38 9.97 -9.54
CA ALA A 19 4.21 8.80 -10.40
C ALA A 19 4.87 8.96 -11.78
N HIS A 20 4.94 10.19 -12.33
CA HIS A 20 5.64 10.46 -13.59
C HIS A 20 7.17 10.37 -13.46
N LEU A 21 7.71 10.51 -12.25
CA LEU A 21 9.15 10.43 -11.97
C LEU A 21 9.61 9.00 -11.70
N LEU A 22 8.68 8.07 -11.41
CA LEU A 22 9.00 6.67 -11.15
C LEU A 22 9.26 5.92 -12.45
N THR A 23 10.48 5.43 -12.63
CA THR A 23 10.89 4.62 -13.78
C THR A 23 10.67 3.12 -13.58
N THR A 24 10.29 2.71 -12.37
CA THR A 24 10.17 1.31 -11.94
C THR A 24 8.72 0.79 -11.92
N LEU A 25 7.73 1.64 -12.23
CA LEU A 25 6.33 1.20 -12.31
C LEU A 25 6.16 0.21 -13.48
N PRO A 26 5.45 -0.93 -13.29
CA PRO A 26 5.03 -1.79 -14.38
C PRO A 26 4.26 -1.00 -15.44
N ARG A 27 4.54 -1.25 -16.72
CA ARG A 27 4.02 -0.45 -17.86
C ARG A 27 2.50 -0.50 -18.01
N ASP A 28 1.90 -1.58 -17.55
CA ASP A 28 0.47 -1.87 -17.55
C ASP A 28 -0.23 -1.37 -16.28
N SER A 29 0.49 -0.75 -15.34
CA SER A 29 -0.11 -0.09 -14.18
C SER A 29 -1.07 1.00 -14.62
N THR A 30 -2.32 0.90 -14.14
CA THR A 30 -3.36 1.92 -14.36
C THR A 30 -3.76 2.65 -13.08
N GLN A 31 -3.30 2.16 -11.93
CA GLN A 31 -3.46 2.79 -10.62
C GLN A 31 -2.17 2.62 -9.83
N VAL A 32 -1.84 3.58 -8.97
CA VAL A 32 -0.71 3.48 -8.05
C VAL A 32 -1.06 4.14 -6.73
N VAL A 33 -0.59 3.54 -5.64
CA VAL A 33 -0.52 4.16 -4.33
C VAL A 33 0.94 4.50 -4.06
N ILE A 34 1.23 5.76 -3.79
CA ILE A 34 2.58 6.26 -3.48
C ILE A 34 2.58 6.68 -2.02
N VAL A 35 3.53 6.17 -1.25
CA VAL A 35 3.74 6.59 0.15
C VAL A 35 5.11 7.23 0.25
N THR A 36 5.17 8.46 0.73
CA THR A 36 6.42 9.22 0.89
C THR A 36 6.39 10.03 2.17
N ASP A 37 7.52 10.21 2.81
CA ASP A 37 7.72 11.17 3.90
C ASP A 37 8.60 12.34 3.43
N ASP A 38 8.87 13.27 4.34
CA ASP A 38 9.75 14.43 4.11
C ASP A 38 11.04 14.34 4.95
N ASP A 39 11.35 13.15 5.49
CA ASP A 39 12.44 12.85 6.43
C ASP A 39 12.42 13.64 7.75
N ARG A 40 11.37 14.43 8.04
CA ARG A 40 11.30 15.27 9.25
C ARG A 40 10.58 14.62 10.41
N SER A 41 9.83 13.56 10.14
CA SER A 41 9.07 12.82 11.15
C SER A 41 9.15 11.32 10.86
N PRO A 42 9.95 10.55 11.62
CA PRO A 42 10.42 9.22 11.22
C PRO A 42 9.32 8.15 11.14
N SER A 43 8.06 8.49 11.42
CA SER A 43 6.92 7.56 11.40
C SER A 43 5.66 8.16 10.77
N HIS A 44 5.76 9.34 10.17
CA HIS A 44 4.65 9.98 9.46
C HIS A 44 5.00 10.07 7.97
N ALA A 45 4.01 9.78 7.14
CA ALA A 45 4.14 9.85 5.70
C ALA A 45 2.85 10.44 5.12
N THR A 46 2.89 10.67 3.81
CA THR A 46 1.74 11.02 2.98
C THR A 46 1.49 9.86 2.04
N LEU A 47 0.24 9.45 1.92
CA LEU A 47 -0.24 8.49 0.93
C LEU A 47 -0.99 9.24 -0.16
N GLU A 48 -0.55 9.09 -1.40
CA GLU A 48 -1.19 9.61 -2.60
C GLU A 48 -1.75 8.44 -3.44
N THR A 49 -2.99 8.56 -3.93
CA THR A 49 -3.54 7.63 -4.92
C THR A 49 -3.64 8.30 -6.28
N LEU A 50 -3.23 7.60 -7.33
CA LEU A 50 -3.24 8.13 -8.69
C LEU A 50 -3.83 7.10 -9.66
N VAL A 51 -4.54 7.59 -10.67
CA VAL A 51 -5.07 6.79 -11.79
C VAL A 51 -4.41 7.22 -13.10
N ARG A 52 -4.19 6.29 -14.01
CA ARG A 52 -3.64 6.59 -15.33
C ARG A 52 -4.75 6.85 -16.35
N THR A 53 -4.74 8.03 -16.94
CA THR A 53 -5.61 8.44 -18.06
C THR A 53 -4.73 8.72 -19.28
N GLY A 54 -4.73 7.81 -20.25
CA GLY A 54 -3.78 7.84 -21.38
C GLY A 54 -2.34 7.70 -20.89
N ASP A 55 -1.48 8.67 -21.20
CA ASP A 55 -0.08 8.72 -20.74
C ASP A 55 0.14 9.58 -19.50
N ARG A 56 -0.93 9.96 -18.81
CA ARG A 56 -0.87 10.85 -17.65
C ARG A 56 -1.34 10.13 -16.40
N TRP A 57 -0.62 10.36 -15.31
CA TRP A 57 -1.09 10.04 -13.97
C TRP A 57 -1.89 11.22 -13.44
N GLU A 58 -3.09 10.98 -12.96
CA GLU A 58 -3.98 11.97 -12.37
C GLU A 58 -4.16 11.66 -10.89
N PRO A 59 -3.90 12.62 -9.98
CA PRO A 59 -4.10 12.40 -8.56
C PRO A 59 -5.59 12.24 -8.25
N VAL A 60 -5.92 11.31 -7.36
CA VAL A 60 -7.30 11.01 -6.92
C VAL A 60 -7.49 11.44 -5.47
N SER A 61 -6.59 11.06 -4.57
CA SER A 61 -6.67 11.43 -3.15
C SER A 61 -5.29 11.54 -2.51
N GLU A 62 -5.22 12.30 -1.41
CA GLU A 62 -4.05 12.40 -0.54
C GLU A 62 -4.52 12.26 0.91
N LEU A 63 -3.80 11.46 1.70
CA LEU A 63 -4.13 11.15 3.09
C LEU A 63 -2.87 11.12 3.97
N PRO A 64 -2.95 11.52 5.25
CA PRO A 64 -1.90 11.22 6.22
C PRO A 64 -1.72 9.70 6.37
N ALA A 65 -0.48 9.27 6.51
CA ALA A 65 -0.11 7.86 6.70
C ALA A 65 0.88 7.69 7.85
N ARG A 66 0.93 6.47 8.38
CA ARG A 66 1.91 6.02 9.37
C ARG A 66 2.80 4.97 8.72
N ILE A 67 4.10 5.06 8.97
CA ILE A 67 5.10 4.06 8.55
C ILE A 67 5.80 3.51 9.79
N GLY A 68 6.70 2.53 9.58
CA GLY A 68 7.56 2.00 10.63
C GLY A 68 8.25 3.12 11.42
N ARG A 69 8.49 2.92 12.71
CA ARG A 69 8.99 3.99 13.61
C ARG A 69 10.40 4.49 13.25
N ASP A 70 11.14 3.67 12.51
CA ASP A 70 12.49 3.97 12.02
C ASP A 70 12.49 4.37 10.53
N GLY A 71 11.33 4.73 9.98
CA GLY A 71 11.18 5.24 8.61
C GLY A 71 11.26 4.18 7.53
N PHE A 72 11.68 4.60 6.33
CA PHE A 72 11.84 3.73 5.17
C PHE A 72 13.22 3.02 5.13
N SER A 73 13.30 1.83 4.52
CA SER A 73 14.57 1.12 4.34
C SER A 73 14.61 0.22 3.10
N ASP A 74 15.73 0.27 2.37
CA ASP A 74 16.06 -0.69 1.30
C ASP A 74 16.44 -2.08 1.83
N ARG A 75 16.64 -2.22 3.15
CA ARG A 75 17.12 -3.44 3.82
C ARG A 75 16.18 -3.89 4.94
N HIS A 76 14.89 -3.63 4.78
CA HIS A 76 13.90 -4.10 5.73
C HIS A 76 13.93 -5.64 5.84
N VAL A 77 13.85 -6.12 7.07
CA VAL A 77 13.75 -7.54 7.46
C VAL A 77 12.68 -7.64 8.56
N GLU A 78 12.08 -8.82 8.69
CA GLU A 78 11.00 -9.05 9.67
C GLU A 78 11.42 -8.62 11.09
N GLY A 79 10.48 -8.03 11.85
CA GLY A 79 10.71 -7.50 13.19
C GLY A 79 11.48 -6.17 13.27
N VAL A 80 12.07 -5.68 12.19
CA VAL A 80 12.69 -4.33 12.14
C VAL A 80 11.59 -3.31 11.85
N PRO A 81 11.47 -2.22 12.62
CA PRO A 81 10.34 -1.30 12.54
C PRO A 81 10.52 -0.26 11.42
N THR A 82 10.94 -0.72 10.24
CA THR A 82 11.07 0.06 9.02
C THR A 82 9.98 -0.34 8.03
N THR A 83 9.66 0.54 7.09
CA THR A 83 8.82 0.22 5.94
C THR A 83 9.71 0.00 4.71
N PRO A 84 9.52 -1.07 3.92
CA PRO A 84 10.38 -1.31 2.77
C PRO A 84 10.17 -0.25 1.68
N THR A 85 11.26 0.22 1.10
CA THR A 85 11.25 1.00 -0.14
C THR A 85 11.12 0.07 -1.35
N GLY A 86 10.43 0.54 -2.39
CA GLY A 86 10.32 -0.20 -3.66
C GLY A 86 8.96 -0.05 -4.33
N VAL A 87 8.75 -0.85 -5.37
CA VAL A 87 7.47 -0.98 -6.07
C VAL A 87 6.97 -2.40 -5.88
N PHE A 88 5.78 -2.54 -5.30
CA PHE A 88 5.17 -3.82 -4.98
C PHE A 88 3.75 -3.87 -5.54
N ALA A 89 3.32 -5.05 -5.98
CA ALA A 89 1.93 -5.26 -6.34
C ALA A 89 1.10 -5.47 -5.06
N PHE A 90 -0.21 -5.23 -5.15
CA PHE A 90 -1.13 -5.79 -4.17
C PHE A 90 -1.29 -7.30 -4.39
N GLY A 91 -1.56 -8.02 -3.31
CA GLY A 91 -1.96 -9.42 -3.35
C GLY A 91 -3.27 -9.61 -4.10
N PRO A 92 -3.54 -10.85 -4.53
CA PRO A 92 -4.72 -11.16 -5.33
C PRO A 92 -6.04 -11.02 -4.55
N THR A 93 -5.98 -10.94 -3.22
CA THR A 93 -7.14 -10.82 -2.34
C THR A 93 -6.91 -9.65 -1.38
N MET A 94 -7.96 -8.84 -1.18
CA MET A 94 -8.04 -7.84 -0.11
C MET A 94 -8.92 -8.36 1.01
N TYR A 95 -8.73 -7.83 2.21
CA TYR A 95 -9.33 -8.37 3.42
C TYR A 95 -9.92 -7.25 4.28
N GLY A 96 -10.72 -7.62 5.26
CA GLY A 96 -11.04 -6.74 6.39
C GLY A 96 -12.15 -7.25 7.27
N ILE A 97 -12.22 -6.69 8.47
CA ILE A 97 -13.28 -6.96 9.45
C ILE A 97 -14.63 -6.41 8.96
N SER A 98 -14.60 -5.24 8.29
CA SER A 98 -15.78 -4.62 7.72
C SER A 98 -16.17 -5.22 6.37
N PRO A 99 -17.40 -4.96 5.86
CA PRO A 99 -17.76 -5.31 4.50
C PRO A 99 -16.85 -4.65 3.45
N ASP A 100 -16.83 -5.24 2.25
CA ASP A 100 -16.12 -4.73 1.08
C ASP A 100 -16.45 -3.24 0.84
N PRO A 101 -15.45 -2.34 0.82
CA PRO A 101 -15.66 -0.91 0.61
C PRO A 101 -15.86 -0.54 -0.87
N GLY A 102 -16.01 -1.52 -1.76
CA GLY A 102 -16.19 -1.35 -3.20
C GLY A 102 -14.90 -1.55 -4.01
N VAL A 103 -13.97 -2.37 -3.52
CA VAL A 103 -12.74 -2.68 -4.25
C VAL A 103 -13.03 -3.59 -5.44
N ARG A 104 -12.13 -3.57 -6.44
CA ARG A 104 -12.23 -4.46 -7.61
C ARG A 104 -11.54 -5.81 -7.41
N TYR A 105 -10.80 -5.97 -6.31
CA TYR A 105 -10.15 -7.22 -5.96
C TYR A 105 -11.16 -8.17 -5.33
N PRO A 106 -10.97 -9.50 -5.44
CA PRO A 106 -11.58 -10.44 -4.52
C PRO A 106 -11.43 -9.93 -3.08
N TYR A 107 -12.54 -9.90 -2.35
CA TYR A 107 -12.59 -9.39 -0.99
C TYR A 107 -13.00 -10.51 -0.01
N HIS A 108 -12.14 -10.80 0.95
CA HIS A 108 -12.42 -11.73 2.04
C HIS A 108 -12.81 -10.95 3.29
N ARG A 109 -14.08 -11.02 3.67
CA ARG A 109 -14.53 -10.47 4.95
C ARG A 109 -14.06 -11.41 6.06
N VAL A 110 -13.22 -10.88 6.93
CA VAL A 110 -12.62 -11.59 8.05
C VAL A 110 -13.71 -12.16 8.97
N ALA A 111 -13.57 -13.43 9.31
CA ALA A 111 -14.41 -14.19 10.20
C ALA A 111 -13.62 -14.62 11.45
N PRO A 112 -14.29 -15.09 12.53
CA PRO A 112 -13.59 -15.82 13.59
C PRO A 112 -12.72 -16.93 12.99
N ASP A 113 -11.55 -17.16 13.59
CA ASP A 113 -10.58 -18.19 13.20
C ASP A 113 -9.79 -17.89 11.91
N ASP A 114 -9.87 -16.66 11.39
CA ASP A 114 -9.01 -16.15 10.32
C ASP A 114 -7.70 -15.56 10.86
N TRP A 115 -6.59 -16.17 10.52
CA TRP A 115 -5.26 -15.77 10.97
C TRP A 115 -4.40 -15.28 9.80
N TRP A 116 -3.51 -14.34 10.09
CA TRP A 116 -2.33 -14.12 9.25
C TRP A 116 -1.14 -14.81 9.91
N ASN A 117 -0.55 -15.79 9.23
CA ASN A 117 0.61 -16.50 9.76
C ASN A 117 1.86 -15.63 9.62
N ALA A 118 2.19 -14.90 10.66
CA ALA A 118 3.35 -14.00 10.71
C ALA A 118 4.59 -14.66 11.37
N ALA A 119 4.55 -15.96 11.67
CA ALA A 119 5.65 -16.68 12.31
C ALA A 119 6.76 -17.01 11.29
N PRO A 120 7.96 -16.41 11.35
CA PRO A 120 9.01 -16.58 10.34
C PRO A 120 9.54 -18.01 10.22
N GLU A 121 9.44 -18.80 11.28
CA GLU A 121 9.82 -20.21 11.33
C GLU A 121 8.79 -21.15 10.68
N SER A 122 7.59 -20.65 10.38
CA SER A 122 6.50 -21.45 9.82
C SER A 122 6.72 -21.72 8.33
N PRO A 123 6.51 -22.96 7.84
CA PRO A 123 6.48 -23.23 6.40
C PRO A 123 5.32 -22.51 5.68
N ALA A 124 4.33 -22.02 6.43
CA ALA A 124 3.22 -21.20 5.94
C ALA A 124 3.39 -19.71 6.27
N TYR A 125 4.63 -19.24 6.48
CA TYR A 125 4.92 -17.83 6.76
C TYR A 125 4.33 -16.88 5.70
N ASN A 126 3.79 -15.76 6.17
CA ASN A 126 3.19 -14.67 5.40
C ASN A 126 2.02 -15.13 4.51
N THR A 127 1.15 -15.95 5.09
CA THR A 127 -0.07 -16.46 4.43
C THR A 127 -1.31 -16.36 5.32
N PHE A 128 -2.46 -16.23 4.67
CA PHE A 128 -3.77 -16.35 5.32
C PHE A 128 -4.07 -17.81 5.70
N GLN A 129 -4.61 -18.04 6.89
CA GLN A 129 -4.98 -19.36 7.41
C GLN A 129 -6.36 -19.30 8.08
N HIS A 130 -7.21 -20.30 7.86
CA HIS A 130 -8.49 -20.44 8.58
C HIS A 130 -8.44 -21.69 9.48
N THR A 131 -8.36 -21.49 10.79
CA THR A 131 -8.12 -22.57 11.77
C THR A 131 -8.59 -22.16 13.17
N ASP A 132 -9.22 -23.09 13.88
CA ASP A 132 -9.80 -22.94 15.22
C ASP A 132 -8.76 -22.68 16.34
N ARG A 133 -7.49 -22.70 15.99
CA ARG A 133 -6.34 -22.46 16.87
C ARG A 133 -5.26 -21.67 16.14
N ASN A 134 -4.43 -20.96 16.91
CA ASN A 134 -3.27 -20.24 16.38
C ASN A 134 -2.41 -21.20 15.50
N PRO A 135 -2.20 -20.89 14.21
CA PRO A 135 -1.46 -21.77 13.31
C PRO A 135 0.03 -21.89 13.65
N SER A 136 0.66 -20.85 14.20
CA SER A 136 2.07 -20.86 14.62
C SER A 136 2.48 -19.54 15.31
N GLY A 137 3.40 -19.60 16.27
CA GLY A 137 4.15 -18.45 16.80
C GLY A 137 3.37 -17.13 16.92
N GLU A 138 3.95 -16.08 16.33
CA GLU A 138 3.44 -14.70 16.32
C GLU A 138 2.30 -14.47 15.31
N SER A 139 1.52 -15.50 14.95
CA SER A 139 0.39 -15.31 14.03
C SER A 139 -0.68 -14.39 14.62
N GLU A 140 -1.22 -13.53 13.76
CA GLU A 140 -2.17 -12.50 14.14
C GLU A 140 -3.61 -13.00 13.97
N ALA A 141 -4.43 -12.87 15.02
CA ALA A 141 -5.85 -13.19 14.98
C ALA A 141 -6.63 -12.04 14.32
N LEU A 142 -6.76 -12.07 12.99
CA LEU A 142 -7.23 -10.92 12.18
C LEU A 142 -8.56 -10.34 12.67
N TRP A 143 -9.48 -11.17 13.16
CA TRP A 143 -10.80 -10.75 13.62
C TRP A 143 -10.78 -9.95 14.94
N ARG A 144 -9.62 -9.85 15.60
CA ARG A 144 -9.43 -9.12 16.87
C ARG A 144 -8.67 -7.81 16.70
N GLU A 145 -8.04 -7.59 15.55
CA GLU A 145 -7.15 -6.44 15.29
C GLU A 145 -7.90 -5.18 14.84
N ALA A 146 -9.00 -4.85 15.51
CA ALA A 146 -9.72 -3.60 15.28
C ALA A 146 -9.06 -2.44 16.06
N PRO A 147 -8.87 -1.25 15.45
CA PRO A 147 -9.30 -0.86 14.11
C PRO A 147 -8.27 -1.11 13.00
N ALA A 148 -7.08 -1.63 13.30
CA ALA A 148 -5.97 -1.76 12.36
C ALA A 148 -6.35 -2.53 11.07
N TYR A 149 -7.18 -3.57 11.18
CA TYR A 149 -7.65 -4.39 10.06
C TYR A 149 -9.13 -4.20 9.72
N THR A 150 -9.65 -2.97 9.93
CA THR A 150 -10.96 -2.57 9.41
C THR A 150 -11.07 -2.90 7.92
N HIS A 151 -10.04 -2.53 7.15
CA HIS A 151 -9.76 -2.94 5.76
C HIS A 151 -8.24 -3.02 5.59
N PHE A 152 -7.75 -4.03 4.87
CA PHE A 152 -6.32 -4.11 4.55
C PHE A 152 -6.05 -4.83 3.23
N ALA A 153 -4.90 -4.51 2.65
CA ALA A 153 -4.35 -5.16 1.46
C ALA A 153 -2.91 -5.58 1.75
N VAL A 154 -2.51 -6.72 1.22
CA VAL A 154 -1.17 -7.26 1.42
C VAL A 154 -0.33 -6.89 0.21
N ILE A 155 0.81 -6.24 0.38
CA ILE A 155 1.75 -6.04 -0.72
C ILE A 155 2.56 -7.32 -0.98
N THR A 156 3.04 -7.54 -2.20
CA THR A 156 3.85 -8.72 -2.56
C THR A 156 5.30 -8.62 -2.08
N TYR A 157 5.51 -8.04 -0.91
CA TYR A 157 6.79 -7.97 -0.22
C TYR A 157 6.92 -9.16 0.75
N MET A 158 8.13 -9.73 0.88
CA MET A 158 8.42 -10.88 1.75
C MET A 158 7.52 -12.13 1.60
N ARG A 159 6.83 -12.29 0.47
CA ARG A 159 5.99 -13.49 0.23
C ARG A 159 6.80 -14.76 -0.08
N PHE A 160 8.13 -14.66 0.00
CA PHE A 160 9.08 -15.77 -0.06
C PHE A 160 10.19 -15.50 0.97
N PRO A 161 10.29 -16.25 2.07
CA PRO A 161 11.50 -16.23 2.89
C PRO A 161 12.69 -16.66 2.01
N ARG A 162 13.84 -16.00 2.20
CA ARG A 162 15.08 -16.39 1.52
C ARG A 162 15.60 -17.72 2.06
#